data_AF-A0A2V2SXL2-F1
#
_entry.id   AF-A0A2V2SXL2-F1
#
_cell.length_a   1.000
_cell.length_b   1.000
_cell.length_c   1.000
_cell.angle_alpha   90.00
_cell.angle_beta   90.00
_cell.angle_gamma   90.00
#
_symmetry.space_group_name_H-M   'P 1'
#
loop_
_entity.id
_entity.type
_entity.pdbx_description
1 polymer ?
#
loop_
_entity_poly.entity_id
_entity_poly.type
_entity_poly.pdbx_seq_one_letter_code
_entity_poly.pdbx_strand_id
1 'polypeptide(L)'
;MSITKLPDGLWFVDVEPIKGKRFRKRFKTKGEAQRFEATVRQKCTENPAWSIKPKDRRRLSELVQLWYDLHGHSLRDAPRRLSKLLQLSVRLGDPVATALEASSYASLRRRRLEEGIRH
;
A
#
# COMPACT_ATOMS: atom_id res chain seq x y z
N MET A 1 -24.70 4.61 -2.04
CA MET A 1 -24.84 4.64 -3.50
C MET A 1 -26.32 4.77 -3.80
N SER A 2 -26.72 5.73 -4.63
CA SER A 2 -28.15 5.90 -4.91
C SER A 2 -28.38 6.44 -6.33
N ILE A 3 -29.31 5.80 -7.03
CA ILE A 3 -29.94 6.34 -8.23
C ILE A 3 -31.36 6.71 -7.81
N THR A 4 -31.66 8.00 -7.74
CA THR A 4 -32.93 8.51 -7.21
C THR A 4 -33.63 9.38 -8.25
N LYS A 5 -34.94 9.18 -8.40
CA LYS A 5 -35.78 10.09 -9.19
C LYS A 5 -36.04 11.35 -8.37
N LEU A 6 -35.82 12.51 -8.96
CA LEU A 6 -36.02 13.82 -8.35
C LEU A 6 -37.45 14.34 -8.62
N PRO A 7 -37.93 15.33 -7.84
CA PRO A 7 -39.24 15.95 -8.03
C PRO A 7 -39.42 16.62 -9.40
N ASP A 8 -38.32 17.07 -10.02
CA ASP A 8 -38.27 17.66 -11.37
C ASP A 8 -38.34 16.62 -12.50
N GLY A 9 -38.50 15.33 -12.16
CA GLY A 9 -38.58 14.21 -13.10
C GLY A 9 -37.22 13.68 -13.58
N LEU A 10 -36.11 14.36 -13.24
CA LEU A 10 -34.76 13.90 -13.58
C LEU A 10 -34.28 12.77 -12.66
N TRP A 11 -33.26 12.07 -13.11
CA TRP A 11 -32.60 10.99 -12.38
C TRP A 11 -31.25 11.47 -11.85
N PHE A 12 -31.07 11.43 -10.54
CA PHE A 12 -29.82 11.77 -9.88
C PHE A 12 -29.02 10.50 -9.57
N VAL A 13 -27.76 10.49 -9.98
CA VAL A 13 -26.78 9.45 -9.63
C VAL A 13 -25.83 10.00 -8.59
N ASP A 14 -25.62 9.24 -7.52
CA ASP A 14 -24.59 9.47 -6.51
C ASP A 14 -23.84 8.17 -6.21
N VAL A 15 -22.63 8.07 -6.75
CA VAL A 15 -21.79 6.87 -6.65
C VAL A 15 -20.40 7.23 -6.14
N GLU A 16 -19.90 6.45 -5.19
CA GLU A 16 -18.54 6.52 -4.66
C GLU A 16 -17.91 5.14 -4.84
N PRO A 17 -17.39 4.83 -6.05
CA PRO A 17 -16.81 3.51 -6.34
C PRO A 17 -15.53 3.26 -5.53
N ILE A 18 -14.81 4.31 -5.14
CA ILE A 18 -13.59 4.26 -4.31
C ILE A 18 -13.72 5.34 -3.24
N LYS A 19 -13.36 5.01 -1.99
CA LYS A 19 -13.38 5.94 -0.86
C LYS A 19 -12.63 7.24 -1.22
N GLY A 20 -13.32 8.38 -1.12
CA GLY A 20 -12.78 9.71 -1.44
C GLY A 20 -12.96 10.16 -2.89
N LYS A 21 -13.53 9.32 -3.78
CA LYS A 21 -13.87 9.71 -5.17
C LYS A 21 -15.36 9.53 -5.43
N ARG A 22 -16.09 10.63 -5.34
CA ARG A 22 -17.55 10.68 -5.50
C ARG A 22 -17.94 11.31 -6.83
N PHE A 23 -18.86 10.66 -7.55
CA PHE A 23 -19.39 11.13 -8.82
C PHE A 23 -20.89 11.40 -8.67
N ARG A 24 -21.31 12.62 -9.00
CA ARG A 24 -22.70 13.06 -8.94
C ARG A 24 -23.13 13.67 -10.26
N LYS A 25 -24.25 13.22 -10.81
CA LYS A 25 -24.78 13.75 -12.08
C LYS A 25 -26.29 13.54 -12.21
N ARG A 26 -26.96 14.43 -12.93
CA ARG A 26 -28.39 14.33 -13.28
C ARG A 26 -28.57 13.87 -14.73
N PHE A 27 -29.60 13.06 -14.97
CA PHE A 27 -29.94 12.47 -16.27
C PHE A 27 -31.43 12.58 -16.53
N LYS A 28 -31.83 12.52 -17.81
CA LYS A 28 -33.25 12.58 -18.19
C LYS A 28 -33.94 11.23 -17.99
N THR A 29 -33.19 10.14 -18.14
CA THR A 29 -33.73 8.78 -18.03
C THR A 29 -33.01 7.93 -16.98
N LYS A 30 -33.72 6.93 -16.45
CA LYS A 30 -33.15 5.92 -15.54
C LYS A 30 -32.02 5.12 -16.22
N GLY A 31 -32.19 4.80 -17.49
CA GLY A 31 -31.20 4.03 -18.26
C GLY A 31 -29.88 4.77 -18.44
N GLU A 32 -29.91 6.09 -18.69
CA GLU A 32 -28.69 6.91 -18.72
C GLU A 32 -27.98 6.95 -17.36
N ALA A 33 -28.76 7.11 -16.28
CA ALA A 33 -28.23 7.09 -14.92
C ALA A 33 -27.53 5.77 -14.59
N GLN A 34 -28.14 4.63 -14.95
CA GLN A 34 -27.56 3.30 -14.77
C GLN A 34 -26.31 3.08 -15.63
N ARG A 35 -26.33 3.49 -16.90
CA ARG A 35 -25.16 3.39 -17.78
C ARG A 35 -23.97 4.22 -17.26
N PHE A 36 -24.24 5.43 -16.79
CA PHE A 36 -23.20 6.28 -16.19
C PHE A 36 -22.59 5.63 -14.96
N GLU A 37 -23.41 5.08 -14.06
CA GLU A 37 -22.92 4.36 -12.89
C GLU A 37 -22.03 3.17 -13.28
N ALA A 38 -22.50 2.31 -14.19
CA ALA A 38 -21.74 1.16 -14.67
C ALA A 38 -20.40 1.58 -15.30
N THR A 39 -20.40 2.65 -16.10
CA THR A 39 -19.20 3.20 -16.74
C THR A 39 -18.19 3.71 -15.72
N VAL A 40 -18.67 4.45 -14.72
CA VAL A 40 -17.81 4.99 -13.63
C VAL A 40 -17.17 3.84 -12.84
N ARG A 41 -17.93 2.81 -12.51
CA ARG A 41 -17.40 1.62 -11.82
C ARG A 41 -16.37 0.88 -12.67
N GLN A 42 -16.68 0.59 -13.93
CA GLN A 42 -15.77 -0.11 -14.83
C GLN A 42 -14.45 0.66 -14.98
N LYS A 43 -14.52 1.97 -15.22
CA LYS A 43 -13.32 2.83 -15.31
C LYS A 43 -12.51 2.84 -14.00
N CYS A 44 -13.16 2.72 -12.84
CA CYS A 44 -12.48 2.60 -11.56
C CYS A 44 -11.80 1.24 -11.36
N THR A 45 -12.40 0.16 -11.86
CA THR A 45 -11.82 -1.18 -11.82
C THR A 45 -10.65 -1.35 -12.79
N GLU A 46 -10.78 -0.83 -14.01
CA GLU A 46 -9.81 -1.01 -15.09
C GLU A 46 -8.57 -0.12 -14.97
N ASN A 47 -8.61 0.94 -14.15
CA ASN A 47 -7.51 1.88 -14.04
C ASN A 47 -6.64 1.57 -12.80
N PRO A 48 -5.44 0.95 -12.96
CA PRO A 48 -4.58 0.58 -11.83
C PRO A 48 -4.06 1.79 -11.06
N ALA A 49 -4.12 2.99 -11.67
CA ALA A 49 -3.79 4.25 -11.02
C ALA A 49 -4.83 4.68 -9.98
N TRP A 50 -6.05 4.11 -10.01
CA TRP A 50 -7.14 4.42 -9.09
C TRP A 50 -7.44 3.28 -8.11
N SER A 51 -6.86 2.10 -8.31
CA SER A 51 -6.78 1.09 -7.27
C SER A 51 -5.83 1.60 -6.18
N ILE A 52 -6.31 1.71 -4.94
CA ILE A 52 -5.44 1.92 -3.79
C ILE A 52 -4.55 0.69 -3.75
N LYS A 53 -3.29 0.82 -4.21
CA LYS A 53 -2.33 -0.28 -4.09
C LYS A 53 -2.33 -0.69 -2.62
N PRO A 54 -2.62 -1.96 -2.30
CA PRO A 54 -2.58 -2.40 -0.92
C PRO A 54 -1.22 -2.02 -0.35
N LYS A 55 -1.23 -1.39 0.83
CA LYS A 55 0.02 -1.03 1.51
C LYS A 55 0.84 -2.30 1.64
N ASP A 56 2.12 -2.23 1.29
CA ASP A 56 3.02 -3.35 1.48
C ASP A 56 3.14 -3.64 2.98
N ARG A 57 2.70 -4.84 3.38
CA ARG A 57 2.67 -5.31 4.77
C ARG A 57 3.80 -6.28 5.08
N ARG A 58 4.71 -6.53 4.14
CA ARG A 58 5.85 -7.41 4.34
C ARG A 58 6.73 -6.89 5.48
N ARG A 59 7.16 -7.81 6.33
CA ARG A 59 8.13 -7.57 7.39
C ARG A 59 9.51 -7.31 6.80
N LEU A 60 10.36 -6.69 7.62
CA LEU A 60 11.73 -6.38 7.23
C LEU A 60 12.50 -7.65 6.85
N SER A 61 12.35 -8.73 7.61
CA SER A 61 12.95 -10.04 7.32
C SER A 61 12.53 -10.60 5.95
N GLU A 62 11.25 -10.49 5.60
CA GLU A 62 10.71 -10.93 4.31
C GLU A 62 11.32 -10.14 3.14
N LEU A 63 11.49 -8.82 3.30
CA LEU A 63 12.14 -8.00 2.27
C LEU A 63 13.64 -8.30 2.17
N VAL A 64 14.31 -8.59 3.28
CA VAL A 64 15.72 -9.01 3.28
C VAL A 64 15.88 -10.33 2.53
N GLN A 65 14.99 -11.29 2.75
CA GLN A 65 15.01 -12.56 2.01
C GLN A 65 14.73 -12.34 0.53
N LEU A 66 13.70 -11.57 0.19
CA LEU A 66 13.38 -11.26 -1.20
C LEU A 66 14.54 -10.54 -1.92
N TRP A 67 15.19 -9.60 -1.25
CA TRP A 67 16.40 -8.95 -1.78
C TRP A 67 17.50 -9.97 -2.04
N TYR A 68 17.69 -10.93 -1.14
CA TYR A 68 18.69 -11.99 -1.30
C TYR A 68 18.38 -12.86 -2.52
N ASP A 69 17.13 -13.30 -2.66
CA ASP A 69 16.67 -14.18 -3.75
C ASP A 69 16.74 -13.49 -5.12
N LEU A 70 16.49 -12.18 -5.18
CA LEU A 70 16.53 -11.42 -6.45
C LEU A 70 17.92 -10.94 -6.83
N HIS A 71 18.78 -10.66 -5.86
CA HIS A 71 20.06 -10.00 -6.11
C HIS A 71 21.15 -10.37 -5.11
N GLY A 72 20.83 -10.39 -3.81
CA GLY A 72 21.83 -10.49 -2.75
C GLY A 72 22.69 -11.76 -2.85
N HIS A 73 22.16 -12.87 -3.38
CA HIS A 73 22.89 -14.11 -3.62
C HIS A 73 24.05 -13.97 -4.63
N SER A 74 24.03 -12.94 -5.49
CA SER A 74 25.07 -12.71 -6.51
C SER A 74 26.31 -11.99 -5.97
N LEU A 75 26.26 -11.53 -4.71
CA LEU A 75 27.33 -10.76 -4.09
C LEU A 75 28.43 -11.66 -3.53
N ARG A 76 29.69 -11.20 -3.59
CA ARG A 76 30.85 -11.92 -3.05
C ARG A 76 30.68 -12.33 -1.58
N ASP A 77 30.12 -11.44 -0.76
CA ASP A 77 29.88 -11.68 0.68
C ASP A 77 28.40 -11.93 1.00
N ALA A 78 27.66 -12.51 0.07
CA ALA A 78 26.22 -12.72 0.17
C ALA A 78 25.77 -13.34 1.52
N PRO A 79 26.36 -14.46 2.00
CA PRO A 79 25.90 -15.11 3.25
C PRO A 79 26.11 -14.23 4.48
N ARG A 80 27.25 -13.51 4.54
CA ARG A 80 27.57 -12.62 5.65
C ARG A 80 26.63 -11.42 5.67
N ARG A 81 26.30 -10.86 4.49
CA ARG A 81 25.40 -9.71 4.38
C ARG A 81 23.96 -10.09 4.73
N LEU A 82 23.49 -11.24 4.25
CA LEU A 82 22.18 -11.79 4.62
C LEU A 82 22.07 -11.97 6.13
N SER A 83 23.04 -12.67 6.74
CA SER A 83 23.04 -12.91 8.19
C SER A 83 23.00 -11.61 9.00
N LYS A 84 23.79 -10.60 8.62
CA LYS A 84 23.76 -9.27 9.28
C LYS A 84 22.39 -8.58 9.17
N LEU A 85 21.78 -8.61 7.99
CA LEU A 85 20.47 -7.99 7.75
C LEU A 85 19.33 -8.71 8.51
N LEU A 86 19.37 -10.04 8.57
CA LEU A 86 18.42 -10.82 9.37
C LEU A 86 18.58 -10.55 10.86
N GLN A 87 19.81 -10.52 11.38
CA GLN A 87 20.06 -10.14 12.76
C GLN A 87 19.53 -8.73 13.05
N LEU A 88 19.79 -7.76 12.17
CA LEU A 88 19.26 -6.41 12.30
C LEU A 88 17.73 -6.40 12.38
N SER A 89 17.07 -7.19 11.53
CA SER A 89 15.61 -7.33 11.52
C SER A 89 15.09 -7.84 12.86
N VAL A 90 15.70 -8.90 13.41
CA VAL A 90 15.36 -9.44 14.75
C VAL A 90 15.55 -8.37 15.84
N ARG A 91 16.67 -7.64 15.80
CA ARG A 91 17.02 -6.62 16.80
C ARG A 91 16.08 -5.40 16.77
N LEU A 92 15.44 -5.15 15.64
CA LEU A 92 14.40 -4.12 15.48
C LEU A 92 12.99 -4.63 15.80
N GLY A 93 12.82 -5.90 16.19
CA GLY A 93 11.52 -6.52 16.44
C GLY A 93 10.77 -6.94 15.17
N ASP A 94 11.48 -7.07 14.06
CA ASP A 94 10.97 -7.43 12.73
C ASP A 94 9.70 -6.66 12.31
N PRO A 95 9.79 -5.32 12.22
CA PRO A 95 8.64 -4.47 11.92
C PRO A 95 8.19 -4.68 10.47
N VAL A 96 6.96 -4.24 10.19
CA VAL A 96 6.55 -4.01 8.79
C VAL A 96 7.53 -3.02 8.17
N ALA A 97 8.10 -3.34 7.01
CA ALA A 97 9.20 -2.56 6.45
C ALA A 97 8.82 -1.10 6.17
N THR A 98 7.55 -0.84 5.82
CA THR A 98 7.01 0.51 5.61
C THR A 98 6.85 1.32 6.89
N ALA A 99 6.93 0.68 8.06
CA ALA A 99 6.89 1.32 9.38
C ALA A 99 8.28 1.49 10.00
N LEU A 100 9.35 1.11 9.29
CA LEU A 100 10.71 1.29 9.77
C LEU A 100 11.12 2.76 9.71
N GLU A 101 11.44 3.34 10.87
CA GLU A 101 11.91 4.71 10.98
C GLU A 101 13.44 4.80 11.21
N ALA A 102 14.06 5.88 10.76
CA ALA A 102 15.48 6.16 11.01
C ALA A 102 15.78 6.31 12.51
N SER A 103 14.84 6.85 13.29
CA SER A 103 14.88 6.98 14.75
C SER A 103 15.05 5.62 15.46
N SER A 104 14.36 4.59 14.95
CA SER A 104 14.40 3.22 15.48
C SER A 104 15.80 2.61 15.29
N TYR A 105 16.39 2.81 14.10
CA TYR A 105 17.75 2.37 13.83
C TYR A 105 18.79 3.13 14.67
N ALA A 106 18.66 4.47 14.78
CA ALA A 106 19.57 5.29 15.58
C ALA A 106 19.55 4.88 17.06
N SER A 107 18.36 4.62 17.61
CA SER A 107 18.19 4.15 18.99
C SER A 107 18.82 2.78 19.21
N LEU A 108 18.62 1.84 18.27
CA LEU A 108 19.27 0.53 18.30
C LEU A 108 20.80 0.66 18.25
N ARG A 109 21.32 1.54 17.39
CA ARG A 109 22.75 1.79 17.25
C ARG A 109 23.35 2.40 18.52
N ARG A 110 22.63 3.30 19.19
CA ARG A 110 23.06 3.86 20.48
C ARG A 110 23.21 2.77 21.53
N ARG A 111 22.18 1.94 21.73
CA ARG A 111 22.20 0.81 22.69
C ARG A 111 23.35 -0.14 22.42
N ARG A 112 23.62 -0.45 21.14
CA ARG A 112 24.76 -1.27 20.70
C ARG A 112 26.12 -0.73 21.15
N LEU A 113 26.30 0.58 21.05
CA LEU A 113 27.54 1.23 21.46
C LEU A 113 27.69 1.22 22.99
N GLU A 114 26.59 1.40 23.72
CA GLU A 114 26.54 1.31 25.19
C GLU A 114 26.84 -0.12 25.69
N GLU A 115 26.36 -1.14 24.98
CA GLU A 115 26.66 -2.56 25.24
C GLU A 115 28.11 -2.95 24.91
N GLY A 116 28.96 -2.01 24.49
CA GLY A 116 30.37 -2.24 24.20
C GLY A 116 30.65 -2.97 22.88
N ILE A 117 29.62 -3.23 22.06
CA ILE A 117 29.76 -3.92 20.78
C ILE A 117 30.23 -2.92 19.71
N ARG A 118 31.53 -2.97 19.38
CA ARG A 118 32.12 -2.24 18.25
C ARG A 118 32.04 -3.09 16.97
N HIS A 119 31.75 -2.46 15.84
CA HIS A 119 31.51 -3.11 14.54
C HIS A 119 32.78 -3.54 13.81
#